data_AF-A0A7C4BUF9-F1
#
_entry.id   AF-A0A7C4BUF9-F1
#
_cell.length_a   1.000
_cell.length_b   1.000
_cell.length_c   1.000
_cell.angle_alpha   90.00
_cell.angle_beta   90.00
_cell.angle_gamma   90.00
#
_symmetry.space_group_name_H-M   'P 1'
#
loop_
_entity.id
_entity.type
_entity.pdbx_description
1 polymer ?
#
loop_
_entity_poly.entity_id
_entity_poly.type
_entity_poly.pdbx_seq_one_letter_code
_entity_poly.pdbx_strand_id
1 'polypeptide(L)'
;MRIAAWFLLAALPVWGQSMEGLLRYADPAGGAWVGVEWAKIAGTPHAGMLRATFAEQWADTKGLEFIERLDRLLVSATPAPEGTALLMVIEGTLDLGQLRDAARKQNAQVRRHKSAELLLAPPGGDSMDFAILSPGTVALGDRTQLAAAVDRAERPLDPRLERVREIAQRADVWSLGSFEVFSEAGASRLIAALRRHQGDALARQMAEAIDAGQRGGALELAFSLKAPEPPRKLTIRIHGLETGPREIEFR
;
A
#
# COMPACT_ATOMS: atom_id res chain seq x y z
N MET A 1 -3.33 -54.78 -7.04
CA MET A 1 -2.50 -53.90 -6.17
C MET A 1 -2.69 -52.48 -6.70
N ARG A 2 -3.44 -51.53 -6.10
CA ARG A 2 -3.22 -50.76 -4.83
C ARG A 2 -1.75 -50.35 -4.70
N ILE A 3 -1.37 -49.06 -4.83
CA ILE A 3 -1.37 -47.94 -3.84
C ILE A 3 -1.05 -46.65 -4.66
N ALA A 4 -1.79 -45.52 -4.70
CA ALA A 4 -2.07 -44.46 -3.71
C ALA A 4 -0.85 -43.67 -3.16
N ALA A 5 -0.56 -42.47 -3.69
CA ALA A 5 0.09 -41.34 -3.00
C ALA A 5 0.01 -40.10 -3.93
N TRP A 6 -0.85 -39.09 -3.72
CA TRP A 6 -0.85 -38.08 -2.64
C TRP A 6 0.51 -37.43 -2.38
N PHE A 7 0.82 -36.41 -3.16
CA PHE A 7 1.54 -35.19 -2.72
C PHE A 7 0.56 -34.04 -3.04
N LEU A 8 -0.25 -33.53 -2.11
CA LEU A 8 0.18 -32.52 -1.13
C LEU A 8 1.29 -31.62 -1.68
N LEU A 9 0.95 -30.85 -2.72
CA LEU A 9 1.38 -29.46 -2.75
C LEU A 9 0.85 -28.86 -1.46
N ALA A 10 1.71 -28.82 -0.45
CA ALA A 10 1.57 -27.83 0.58
C ALA A 10 1.41 -26.51 -0.17
N ALA A 11 0.20 -25.93 -0.13
CA ALA A 11 0.09 -24.50 -0.13
C ALA A 11 0.99 -24.10 1.04
N LEU A 12 2.25 -23.80 0.75
CA LEU A 12 3.05 -23.01 1.66
C LEU A 12 2.13 -21.82 1.92
N PRO A 13 1.68 -21.59 3.16
CA PRO A 13 1.19 -20.27 3.45
C PRO A 13 2.30 -19.36 2.94
N VAL A 14 2.02 -18.58 1.91
CA VAL A 14 2.71 -17.31 1.75
C VAL A 14 2.32 -16.65 3.05
N TRP A 15 3.15 -16.77 4.08
CA TRP A 15 3.03 -15.98 5.29
C TRP A 15 3.14 -14.59 4.73
N GLY A 16 1.97 -13.99 4.46
CA GLY A 16 1.88 -12.65 3.95
C GLY A 16 2.61 -11.85 4.99
N GLN A 17 3.84 -11.47 4.70
CA GLN A 17 4.59 -10.61 5.60
C GLN A 17 3.64 -9.45 5.85
N SER A 18 3.37 -9.11 7.10
CA SER A 18 2.56 -7.92 7.35
C SER A 18 3.33 -6.72 6.80
N MET A 19 2.71 -5.55 6.75
CA MET A 19 3.41 -4.29 6.49
C MET A 19 4.68 -4.09 7.35
N GLU A 20 4.82 -4.85 8.44
CA GLU A 20 6.02 -4.96 9.29
C GLU A 20 7.32 -5.16 8.52
N GLY A 21 7.30 -5.91 7.42
CA GLY A 21 8.46 -6.05 6.54
C GLY A 21 8.97 -4.71 6.02
N LEU A 22 8.05 -3.82 5.63
CA LEU A 22 8.35 -2.50 5.06
C LEU A 22 8.64 -1.44 6.12
N LEU A 23 8.08 -1.57 7.33
CA LEU A 23 8.25 -0.57 8.40
C LEU A 23 9.71 -0.37 8.81
N ARG A 24 10.59 -1.37 8.64
CA ARG A 24 12.03 -1.23 8.92
C ARG A 24 12.73 -0.15 8.07
N TYR A 25 12.15 0.22 6.93
CA TYR A 25 12.69 1.24 6.03
C TYR A 25 12.10 2.62 6.30
N ALA A 26 10.92 2.68 6.93
CA ALA A 26 10.17 3.91 7.20
C ALA A 26 10.98 4.91 8.02
N ASP A 27 10.72 6.19 7.81
CA ASP A 27 11.30 7.22 8.67
C ASP A 27 10.58 7.29 10.03
N PRO A 28 11.25 7.00 11.17
CA PRO A 28 10.64 7.14 12.49
C PRO A 28 10.46 8.60 12.93
N ALA A 29 11.13 9.54 12.25
CA ALA A 29 10.92 10.98 12.42
C ALA A 29 9.91 11.55 11.40
N GLY A 30 9.27 10.68 10.61
CA GLY A 30 8.18 11.07 9.72
C GLY A 30 7.10 11.83 10.47
N GLY A 31 6.56 12.89 9.86
CA GLY A 31 5.36 13.55 10.35
C GLY A 31 4.09 12.86 9.87
N ALA A 32 4.17 12.02 8.83
CA ALA A 32 3.07 11.20 8.36
C ALA A 32 3.52 9.88 7.71
N TRP A 33 2.67 8.88 7.79
CA TRP A 33 2.81 7.57 7.18
C TRP A 33 1.51 7.15 6.51
N VAL A 34 1.60 6.54 5.33
CA VAL A 34 0.47 5.96 4.60
C VAL A 34 0.84 4.55 4.19
N GLY A 35 -0.04 3.59 4.42
CA GLY A 35 0.16 2.20 4.02
C GLY A 35 -1.03 1.64 3.25
N VAL A 36 -0.73 0.85 2.23
CA VAL A 36 -1.72 0.13 1.43
C VAL A 36 -1.24 -1.30 1.19
N GLU A 37 -2.06 -2.28 1.57
CA GLU A 37 -1.86 -3.69 1.25
C GLU A 37 -2.77 -4.12 0.10
N TRP A 38 -2.33 -3.83 -1.13
CA TRP A 38 -3.07 -4.12 -2.36
C TRP A 38 -3.49 -5.58 -2.49
N ALA A 39 -2.63 -6.51 -2.07
CA ALA A 39 -2.93 -7.94 -2.10
C ALA A 39 -4.18 -8.30 -1.26
N LYS A 40 -4.42 -7.62 -0.14
CA LYS A 40 -5.58 -7.85 0.72
C LYS A 40 -6.85 -7.23 0.14
N ILE A 41 -6.73 -6.09 -0.53
CA ILE A 41 -7.88 -5.37 -1.07
C ILE A 41 -8.20 -5.73 -2.52
N ALA A 42 -7.40 -6.55 -3.20
CA ALA A 42 -7.55 -6.88 -4.63
C ALA A 42 -8.95 -7.42 -5.00
N GLY A 43 -9.58 -8.19 -4.10
CA GLY A 43 -10.93 -8.74 -4.30
C GLY A 43 -12.07 -7.80 -3.88
N THR A 44 -11.76 -6.58 -3.45
CA THR A 44 -12.76 -5.62 -2.99
C THR A 44 -13.25 -4.75 -4.15
N PRO A 45 -14.48 -4.22 -4.09
CA PRO A 45 -15.02 -3.33 -5.12
C PRO A 45 -14.22 -2.03 -5.27
N HIS A 46 -13.35 -1.71 -4.30
CA HIS A 46 -12.58 -0.46 -4.24
C HIS A 46 -11.16 -0.60 -4.79
N ALA A 47 -10.66 -1.83 -4.99
CA ALA A 47 -9.26 -2.06 -5.35
C ALA A 47 -8.87 -1.33 -6.65
N GLY A 48 -9.71 -1.47 -7.69
CA GLY A 48 -9.48 -0.83 -8.99
C GLY A 48 -9.45 0.69 -8.91
N MET A 49 -10.39 1.28 -8.16
CA MET A 49 -10.43 2.72 -7.94
C MET A 49 -9.19 3.22 -7.20
N LEU A 50 -8.83 2.59 -6.07
CA LEU A 50 -7.66 3.00 -5.29
C LEU A 50 -6.37 2.88 -6.12
N ARG A 51 -6.21 1.80 -6.90
CA ARG A 51 -5.09 1.65 -7.82
C ARG A 51 -5.09 2.72 -8.90
N ALA A 52 -6.23 3.05 -9.49
CA ALA A 52 -6.35 4.10 -10.50
C ALA A 52 -6.00 5.48 -9.95
N THR A 53 -6.55 5.86 -8.78
CA THR A 53 -6.22 7.13 -8.11
C THR A 53 -4.73 7.21 -7.78
N PHE A 54 -4.14 6.10 -7.32
CA PHE A 54 -2.71 6.04 -7.09
C PHE A 54 -1.91 6.20 -8.38
N ALA A 55 -2.25 5.45 -9.44
CA ALA A 55 -1.58 5.55 -10.74
C ALA A 55 -1.69 6.96 -11.35
N GLU A 56 -2.86 7.60 -11.26
CA GLU A 56 -3.07 8.99 -11.72
C GLU A 56 -2.18 9.98 -10.99
N GLN A 57 -2.04 9.85 -9.66
CA GLN A 57 -1.17 10.72 -8.87
C GLN A 57 0.30 10.64 -9.28
N TRP A 58 0.71 9.51 -9.85
CA TRP A 58 2.09 9.22 -10.23
C TRP A 58 2.28 9.10 -11.74
N ALA A 59 1.29 9.47 -12.55
CA ALA A 59 1.31 9.29 -14.00
C ALA A 59 2.45 10.07 -14.69
N ASP A 60 2.82 11.23 -14.13
CA ASP A 60 3.92 12.05 -14.66
C ASP A 60 5.31 11.54 -14.24
N THR A 61 5.35 10.54 -13.36
CA THR A 61 6.60 9.98 -12.85
C THR A 61 7.08 8.85 -13.74
N LYS A 62 8.13 9.15 -14.53
CA LYS A 62 8.78 8.16 -15.40
C LYS A 62 9.35 6.99 -14.59
N GLY A 63 9.19 5.76 -15.08
CA GLY A 63 9.78 4.58 -14.43
C GLY A 63 8.89 3.90 -13.40
N LEU A 64 7.65 4.36 -13.20
CA LEU A 64 6.66 3.76 -12.30
C LEU A 64 5.64 2.86 -13.02
N GLU A 65 5.96 2.35 -14.22
CA GLU A 65 5.07 1.47 -14.98
C GLU A 65 4.79 0.14 -14.24
N PHE A 66 5.55 -0.17 -13.19
CA PHE A 66 5.35 -1.35 -12.34
C PHE A 66 4.25 -1.19 -11.27
N ILE A 67 3.58 -0.03 -11.18
CA ILE A 67 2.48 0.24 -10.21
C ILE A 67 1.34 -0.80 -10.30
N GLU A 68 1.14 -1.41 -11.46
CA GLU A 68 0.10 -2.44 -11.64
C GLU A 68 0.39 -3.73 -10.85
N ARG A 69 1.65 -3.98 -10.50
CA ARG A 69 2.13 -5.23 -9.86
C ARG A 69 2.51 -5.06 -8.39
N LEU A 70 2.06 -3.97 -7.76
CA LEU A 70 2.32 -3.73 -6.35
C LEU A 70 1.45 -4.61 -5.47
N ASP A 71 2.08 -5.23 -4.49
CA ASP A 71 1.42 -5.97 -3.41
C ASP A 71 1.24 -5.07 -2.19
N ARG A 72 2.26 -4.26 -1.88
CA ARG A 72 2.23 -3.31 -0.77
C ARG A 72 2.94 -2.00 -1.10
N LEU A 73 2.47 -0.96 -0.44
CA LEU A 73 3.01 0.38 -0.49
C LEU A 73 3.08 0.93 0.93
N LEU A 74 4.22 1.51 1.27
CA LEU A 74 4.41 2.33 2.46
C LEU A 74 5.01 3.66 2.03
N VAL A 75 4.43 4.77 2.46
CA VAL A 75 4.97 6.11 2.28
C VAL A 75 5.23 6.69 3.65
N SER A 76 6.43 7.23 3.87
CA SER A 76 6.76 8.07 5.02
C SER A 76 7.12 9.46 4.54
N ALA A 77 6.46 10.46 5.11
CA ALA A 77 6.63 11.87 4.80
C ALA A 77 7.28 12.57 5.99
N THR A 78 8.42 13.22 5.76
CA THR A 78 9.21 13.86 6.81
C THR A 78 9.30 15.36 6.54
N PRO A 79 8.99 16.23 7.52
CA PRO A 79 9.21 17.66 7.37
C PRO A 79 10.67 17.98 7.03
N ALA A 80 10.87 18.86 6.05
CA ALA A 80 12.18 19.31 5.60
C ALA A 80 12.17 20.84 5.39
N PRO A 81 13.32 21.53 5.41
CA PRO A 81 13.37 22.99 5.26
C PRO A 81 12.70 23.51 3.97
N GLU A 82 12.78 22.73 2.88
CA GLU A 82 12.24 23.08 1.56
C GLU A 82 10.88 22.40 1.28
N GLY A 83 10.21 21.84 2.30
CA GLY A 83 8.90 21.22 2.18
C GLY A 83 8.79 19.88 2.90
N THR A 84 8.38 18.84 2.18
CA THR A 84 8.22 17.50 2.74
C THR A 84 9.05 16.52 1.93
N ALA A 85 9.98 15.84 2.60
CA ALA A 85 10.78 14.80 1.99
C ALA A 85 9.99 13.48 2.04
N LEU A 86 9.78 12.86 0.88
CA LEU A 86 8.98 11.64 0.73
C LEU A 86 9.87 10.43 0.49
N LEU A 87 9.75 9.44 1.36
CA LEU A 87 10.28 8.11 1.14
C LEU A 87 9.13 7.15 0.89
N MET A 88 9.12 6.54 -0.29
CA MET A 88 8.18 5.51 -0.68
C MET A 88 8.90 4.17 -0.70
N VAL A 89 8.29 3.14 -0.11
CA VAL A 89 8.80 1.77 -0.10
C VAL A 89 7.71 0.87 -0.64
N ILE A 90 8.07 0.09 -1.65
CA ILE A 90 7.17 -0.69 -2.46
C ILE A 90 7.61 -2.14 -2.38
N GLU A 91 6.63 -3.04 -2.24
CA GLU A 91 6.82 -4.47 -2.38
C GLU A 91 5.89 -5.03 -3.46
N GLY A 92 6.42 -5.94 -4.29
CA GLY A 92 5.61 -6.66 -5.27
C GLY A 92 6.42 -7.50 -6.25
N THR A 93 5.78 -7.87 -7.35
CA THR A 93 6.44 -8.57 -8.46
C THR A 93 7.07 -7.55 -9.41
N LEU A 94 8.30 -7.16 -9.10
CA LEU A 94 9.02 -6.08 -9.79
C LEU A 94 9.96 -6.63 -10.88
N ASP A 95 9.93 -6.02 -12.07
CA ASP A 95 10.95 -6.26 -13.10
C ASP A 95 12.16 -5.35 -12.85
N LEU A 96 13.08 -5.84 -12.02
CA LEU A 96 14.31 -5.10 -11.68
C LEU A 96 15.25 -4.94 -12.88
N GLY A 97 15.09 -5.73 -13.94
CA GLY A 97 15.83 -5.54 -15.20
C GLY A 97 15.33 -4.28 -15.90
N GLN A 98 14.01 -4.20 -16.11
CA GLN A 98 13.34 -3.03 -16.68
C GLN A 98 13.63 -1.76 -15.88
N LEU A 99 13.60 -1.82 -14.55
CA LEU A 99 13.90 -0.67 -13.68
C LEU A 99 15.34 -0.17 -13.89
N ARG A 100 16.33 -1.07 -13.90
CA ARG A 100 17.74 -0.71 -14.16
C ARG A 100 17.93 -0.13 -15.55
N ASP A 101 17.27 -0.71 -16.56
CA ASP A 101 17.38 -0.23 -17.93
C ASP A 101 16.72 1.14 -18.11
N ALA A 102 15.58 1.40 -17.44
CA ALA A 102 14.96 2.71 -17.39
C ALA A 102 15.88 3.74 -16.73
N ALA A 103 16.49 3.40 -15.59
CA ALA A 103 17.44 4.26 -14.90
C ALA A 103 18.67 4.58 -15.77
N ARG A 104 19.24 3.57 -16.44
CA ARG A 104 20.37 3.76 -17.38
C ARG A 104 20.02 4.67 -18.54
N LYS A 105 18.82 4.54 -19.13
CA LYS A 105 18.33 5.44 -20.19
C LYS A 105 18.24 6.90 -19.73
N GLN A 106 18.07 7.13 -18.44
CA GLN A 106 18.07 8.46 -17.82
C GLN A 106 19.46 8.91 -17.33
N ASN A 107 20.52 8.21 -17.74
CA ASN A 107 21.91 8.44 -17.28
C ASN A 107 22.08 8.35 -15.76
N ALA A 108 21.26 7.53 -15.09
CA ALA A 108 21.42 7.29 -13.66
C ALA A 108 22.72 6.53 -13.35
N GLN A 109 23.36 6.91 -12.25
CA GLN A 109 24.52 6.24 -11.71
C GLN A 109 24.08 5.07 -10.81
N VAL A 110 24.64 3.89 -11.06
CA VAL A 110 24.44 2.73 -10.18
C VAL A 110 25.51 2.76 -9.10
N ARG A 111 25.12 2.82 -7.84
CA ARG A 111 26.02 2.76 -6.68
C ARG A 111 25.57 1.68 -5.71
N ARG A 112 26.52 1.02 -5.06
CA ARG A 112 26.21 0.08 -3.99
C ARG A 112 26.29 0.78 -2.64
N HIS A 113 25.26 0.63 -1.81
CA HIS A 113 25.25 1.07 -0.42
C HIS A 113 24.84 -0.11 0.44
N LYS A 114 25.81 -0.74 1.10
CA LYS A 114 25.62 -2.00 1.86
C LYS A 114 25.02 -3.12 0.99
N SER A 115 23.88 -3.68 1.41
CA SER A 115 23.15 -4.71 0.69
C SER A 115 22.32 -4.16 -0.48
N ALA A 116 22.08 -2.86 -0.55
CA ALA A 116 21.23 -2.23 -1.55
C ALA A 116 22.01 -1.71 -2.77
N GLU A 117 21.32 -1.70 -3.91
CA GLU A 117 21.76 -1.06 -5.15
C GLU A 117 20.97 0.24 -5.34
N LEU A 118 21.66 1.37 -5.33
CA LEU A 118 21.09 2.70 -5.55
C LEU A 118 21.20 3.07 -7.03
N LEU A 119 20.09 3.48 -7.62
CA LEU A 119 19.99 4.03 -8.97
C LEU A 119 19.75 5.53 -8.83
N LEU A 120 20.82 6.31 -9.01
CA LEU A 120 20.83 7.74 -8.71
C LEU A 120 20.77 8.56 -10.00
N ALA A 121 19.67 9.27 -10.22
CA ALA A 121 19.54 10.21 -11.32
C ALA A 121 20.62 11.30 -11.26
N PRO A 122 20.99 11.92 -12.40
CA PRO A 122 21.89 13.06 -12.41
C PRO A 122 21.40 14.20 -11.50
N PRO A 123 22.29 14.89 -10.77
CA PRO A 123 21.89 16.02 -9.93
C PRO A 123 21.24 17.13 -10.76
N GLY A 124 20.18 17.74 -10.23
CA GLY A 124 19.47 18.87 -10.85
C GLY A 124 18.39 18.47 -11.87
N GLY A 125 18.08 17.18 -12.03
CA GLY A 125 16.91 16.72 -12.76
C GLY A 125 15.72 16.42 -11.84
N ASP A 126 14.50 16.52 -12.36
CA ASP A 126 13.24 16.17 -11.66
C ASP A 126 13.02 14.65 -11.51
N SER A 127 14.07 13.85 -11.66
CA SER A 127 13.96 12.39 -11.62
C SER A 127 14.23 11.88 -10.21
N MET A 128 13.36 10.98 -9.74
CA MET A 128 13.53 10.37 -8.42
C MET A 128 14.67 9.35 -8.42
N ASP A 129 15.33 9.23 -7.28
CA ASP A 129 16.31 8.17 -7.04
C ASP A 129 15.60 6.90 -6.57
N PHE A 130 16.19 5.75 -6.87
CA PHE A 130 15.67 4.45 -6.48
C PHE A 130 16.70 3.67 -5.65
N ALA A 131 16.22 2.86 -4.72
CA ALA A 131 17.02 1.84 -4.06
C ALA A 131 16.38 0.47 -4.27
N ILE A 132 17.10 -0.46 -4.88
CA ILE A 132 16.73 -1.87 -4.91
C ILE A 132 17.20 -2.47 -3.57
N LEU A 133 16.25 -2.72 -2.68
CA LEU A 133 16.49 -3.22 -1.32
C LEU A 133 16.53 -4.75 -1.30
N SER A 134 15.69 -5.39 -2.13
CA SER A 134 15.61 -6.83 -2.31
C SER A 134 15.04 -7.16 -3.71
N PRO A 135 15.02 -8.44 -4.15
CA PRO A 135 14.40 -8.83 -5.41
C PRO A 135 12.93 -8.39 -5.59
N GLY A 136 12.19 -8.19 -4.49
CA GLY A 136 10.78 -7.77 -4.52
C GLY A 136 10.51 -6.44 -3.84
N THR A 137 11.54 -5.71 -3.39
CA THR A 137 11.38 -4.48 -2.61
C THR A 137 12.23 -3.35 -3.20
N VAL A 138 11.58 -2.24 -3.54
CA VAL A 138 12.23 -1.03 -4.04
C VAL A 138 11.79 0.16 -3.19
N ALA A 139 12.71 1.07 -2.91
CA ALA A 139 12.38 2.37 -2.34
C ALA A 139 12.65 3.50 -3.34
N LEU A 140 11.91 4.59 -3.18
CA LEU A 140 12.00 5.82 -3.96
C LEU A 140 12.02 7.01 -3.02
N GLY A 141 12.83 8.01 -3.31
CA GLY A 141 12.96 9.20 -2.49
C GLY A 141 14.23 9.96 -2.83
N ASP A 142 14.63 10.87 -1.96
CA ASP A 142 15.94 11.54 -2.11
C ASP A 142 17.09 10.65 -1.63
N ARG A 143 18.32 10.99 -2.05
CA ARG A 143 19.55 10.23 -1.72
C ARG A 143 19.75 10.03 -0.23
N THR A 144 19.44 11.04 0.57
CA THR A 144 19.64 11.02 2.03
C THR A 144 18.65 10.05 2.66
N GLN A 145 17.39 10.13 2.27
CA GLN A 145 16.34 9.25 2.75
C GLN A 145 16.57 7.80 2.34
N LEU A 146 17.00 7.55 1.10
CA LEU A 146 17.30 6.19 0.62
C LEU A 146 18.47 5.57 1.39
N ALA A 147 19.57 6.32 1.60
CA ALA A 147 20.69 5.83 2.40
C ALA A 147 20.28 5.55 3.85
N ALA A 148 19.52 6.46 4.46
CA ALA A 148 19.00 6.28 5.82
C ALA A 148 18.06 5.07 5.93
N ALA A 149 17.20 4.85 4.94
CA ALA A 149 16.30 3.70 4.91
C ALA A 149 17.07 2.37 4.87
N VAL A 150 18.11 2.29 4.04
CA VAL A 150 19.00 1.11 3.99
C VAL A 150 19.72 0.91 5.32
N ASP A 151 20.18 1.99 5.96
CA ASP A 151 20.87 1.90 7.26
C ASP A 151 19.95 1.48 8.40
N ARG A 152 18.67 1.88 8.36
CA ARG A 152 17.64 1.48 9.34
C ARG A 152 17.24 0.02 9.19
N ALA A 153 17.24 -0.53 7.97
CA ALA A 153 16.80 -1.89 7.70
C ALA A 153 17.60 -2.99 8.44
N GLU A 154 18.83 -2.67 8.83
CA GLU A 154 19.73 -3.56 9.59
C GLU A 154 19.56 -3.46 11.11
N ARG A 155 18.68 -2.57 11.58
CA ARG A 155 18.45 -2.30 13.01
C ARG A 155 17.08 -2.85 13.46
N PRO A 156 16.87 -3.05 14.77
CA PRO A 156 15.53 -3.26 15.31
C PRO A 156 14.58 -2.12 14.93
N LEU A 157 13.29 -2.42 14.83
CA LEU A 157 12.26 -1.42 14.54
C LEU A 157 12.31 -0.30 15.60
N ASP A 158 12.27 0.95 15.15
CA ASP A 158 12.27 2.10 16.05
C ASP A 158 10.96 2.11 16.88
N PRO A 159 11.03 2.28 18.22
CA PRO A 159 9.84 2.31 19.07
C PRO A 159 8.78 3.36 18.65
N ARG A 160 9.18 4.43 17.95
CA ARG A 160 8.24 5.44 17.44
C ARG A 160 7.32 4.91 16.36
N LEU A 161 7.72 3.84 15.67
CA LEU A 161 6.92 3.19 14.63
C LEU A 161 5.97 2.12 15.20
N GLU A 162 5.96 1.89 16.51
CA GLU A 162 5.08 0.89 17.12
C GLU A 162 3.60 1.19 16.90
N ARG A 163 3.21 2.47 17.03
CA ARG A 163 1.83 2.87 16.74
C ARG A 163 1.46 2.65 15.27
N VAL A 164 2.39 2.93 14.36
CA VAL A 164 2.22 2.67 12.93
C VAL A 164 2.03 1.17 12.69
N ARG A 165 2.84 0.33 13.35
CA ARG A 165 2.75 -1.13 13.30
C ARG A 165 1.39 -1.65 13.78
N GLU A 166 0.91 -1.18 14.93
CA GLU A 166 -0.41 -1.56 15.47
C GLU A 166 -1.53 -1.27 14.47
N ILE A 167 -1.52 -0.09 13.84
CA ILE A 167 -2.52 0.28 12.83
C ILE A 167 -2.39 -0.59 11.58
N ALA A 168 -1.17 -0.79 11.10
CA ALA A 168 -0.89 -1.58 9.92
C ALA A 168 -1.25 -3.06 10.07
N GLN A 169 -1.28 -3.59 11.30
CA GLN A 169 -1.71 -4.97 11.58
C GLN A 169 -3.23 -5.18 11.46
N ARG A 170 -4.03 -4.12 11.64
CA ARG A 170 -5.51 -4.21 11.70
C ARG A 170 -6.23 -3.60 10.50
N ALA A 171 -5.53 -2.90 9.62
CA ALA A 171 -6.10 -2.19 8.49
C ALA A 171 -5.36 -2.51 7.19
N ASP A 172 -6.10 -2.60 6.10
CA ASP A 172 -5.56 -2.88 4.77
C ASP A 172 -5.14 -1.59 4.06
N VAL A 173 -5.81 -0.49 4.39
CA VAL A 173 -5.49 0.87 3.94
C VAL A 173 -5.49 1.77 5.15
N TRP A 174 -4.40 2.49 5.39
CA TRP A 174 -4.27 3.32 6.57
C TRP A 174 -3.38 4.54 6.35
N SER A 175 -3.56 5.52 7.21
CA SER A 175 -2.75 6.72 7.30
C SER A 175 -2.66 7.16 8.77
N LEU A 176 -1.47 7.57 9.18
CA LEU A 176 -1.20 8.15 10.49
C LEU A 176 -0.28 9.35 10.32
N GLY A 177 -0.61 10.51 10.88
CA GLY A 177 0.33 11.64 10.84
C GLY A 177 -0.24 12.94 11.38
N SER A 178 0.57 13.99 11.38
CA SER A 178 0.10 15.34 11.65
C SER A 178 -0.60 15.91 10.43
N PHE A 179 -1.61 16.74 10.68
CA PHE A 179 -2.35 17.41 9.62
C PHE A 179 -1.48 18.41 8.84
N GLU A 180 -0.41 18.94 9.45
CA GLU A 180 0.55 19.84 8.81
C GLU A 180 1.24 19.20 7.60
N VAL A 181 1.47 17.89 7.64
CA VAL A 181 2.11 17.13 6.55
C VAL A 181 1.08 16.66 5.53
N PHE A 182 -0.17 16.45 5.94
CA PHE A 182 -1.28 16.17 5.02
C PHE A 182 -1.83 17.47 4.43
N SER A 183 -1.37 17.85 3.24
CA SER A 183 -1.97 19.01 2.56
C SER A 183 -3.49 18.84 2.39
N GLU A 184 -4.25 19.88 2.74
CA GLU A 184 -5.71 19.93 2.59
C GLU A 184 -6.16 19.60 1.17
N ALA A 185 -5.35 20.01 0.17
CA ALA A 185 -5.57 19.72 -1.24
C ALA A 185 -5.51 18.21 -1.55
N GLY A 186 -4.58 17.47 -0.94
CA GLY A 186 -4.47 16.01 -1.11
C GLY A 186 -5.67 15.28 -0.51
N ALA A 187 -6.06 15.65 0.70
CA ALA A 187 -7.21 15.09 1.40
C ALA A 187 -8.54 15.34 0.63
N SER A 188 -8.72 16.56 0.12
CA SER A 188 -9.90 16.97 -0.64
C SER A 188 -10.06 16.20 -1.96
N ARG A 189 -8.95 15.96 -2.68
CA ARG A 189 -8.98 15.17 -3.94
C ARG A 189 -9.39 13.72 -3.68
N LEU A 190 -8.89 13.13 -2.60
CA LEU A 190 -9.24 11.76 -2.22
C LEU A 190 -10.73 11.65 -1.83
N ILE A 191 -11.26 12.58 -1.02
CA ILE A 191 -12.70 12.64 -0.72
C ILE A 191 -13.52 12.78 -2.00
N ALA A 192 -13.13 13.66 -2.92
CA ALA A 192 -13.84 13.85 -4.19
C ALA A 192 -13.82 12.58 -5.06
N ALA A 193 -12.71 11.85 -5.12
CA ALA A 193 -12.63 10.55 -5.80
C ALA A 193 -13.60 9.54 -5.17
N LEU A 194 -13.62 9.44 -3.84
CA LEU A 194 -14.49 8.50 -3.12
C LEU A 194 -15.97 8.80 -3.33
N ARG A 195 -16.38 10.08 -3.28
CA ARG A 195 -17.76 10.50 -3.56
C ARG A 195 -18.22 10.12 -4.96
N ARG A 196 -17.33 10.24 -5.96
CA ARG A 196 -17.65 9.92 -7.36
C ARG A 196 -17.88 8.43 -7.59
N HIS A 197 -17.22 7.56 -6.83
CA HIS A 197 -17.18 6.14 -7.17
C HIS A 197 -18.11 5.25 -6.34
N GLN A 198 -18.29 5.42 -5.01
CA GLN A 198 -19.03 4.41 -4.22
C GLN A 198 -19.77 4.90 -2.96
N GLY A 199 -20.25 6.14 -2.98
CA GLY A 199 -21.31 6.58 -2.07
C GLY A 199 -20.84 7.27 -0.79
N ASP A 200 -21.76 8.03 -0.22
CA ASP A 200 -21.49 9.03 0.81
C ASP A 200 -20.86 8.49 2.10
N ALA A 201 -21.01 7.21 2.44
CA ALA A 201 -20.62 6.70 3.76
C ALA A 201 -19.11 6.72 4.00
N LEU A 202 -18.30 6.17 3.07
CA LEU A 202 -16.83 6.17 3.20
C LEU A 202 -16.27 7.59 3.05
N ALA A 203 -16.85 8.38 2.14
CA ALA A 203 -16.48 9.78 1.98
C ALA A 203 -16.81 10.63 3.24
N ARG A 204 -17.93 10.35 3.92
CA ARG A 204 -18.29 10.98 5.20
C ARG A 204 -17.33 10.54 6.31
N GLN A 205 -17.04 9.25 6.45
CA GLN A 205 -16.08 8.76 7.43
C GLN A 205 -14.70 9.41 7.26
N MET A 206 -14.22 9.56 6.02
CA MET A 206 -12.96 10.25 5.76
C MET A 206 -13.04 11.74 6.07
N ALA A 207 -14.12 12.42 5.69
CA ALA A 207 -14.31 13.84 6.01
C ALA A 207 -14.37 14.08 7.53
N GLU A 208 -15.06 13.22 8.29
CA GLU A 208 -15.13 13.29 9.76
C GLU A 208 -13.76 13.09 10.41
N ALA A 209 -12.98 12.12 9.94
CA ALA A 209 -11.64 11.88 10.46
C ALA A 209 -10.66 13.02 10.11
N ILE A 210 -10.81 13.63 8.93
CA ILE A 210 -10.05 14.83 8.54
C ILE A 210 -10.39 16.02 9.44
N ASP A 211 -11.69 16.28 9.67
CA ASP A 211 -12.15 17.35 10.55
C ASP A 211 -11.73 17.11 12.02
N ALA A 212 -11.79 15.87 12.50
CA ALA A 212 -11.27 15.50 13.80
C ALA A 212 -9.75 15.73 13.89
N GLY A 213 -9.01 15.37 12.84
CA GLY A 213 -7.56 15.59 12.74
C GLY A 213 -7.17 17.06 12.74
N GLN A 214 -7.95 17.92 12.07
CA GLN A 214 -7.76 19.38 12.11
C GLN A 214 -7.93 19.94 13.52
N ARG A 215 -8.89 19.42 14.29
CA ARG A 215 -9.15 19.86 15.66
C ARG A 215 -8.14 19.31 16.68
N GLY A 216 -7.63 18.10 16.45
CA GLY A 216 -6.76 17.38 17.39
C GLY A 216 -5.26 17.40 17.06
N GLY A 217 -4.87 17.93 15.90
CA GLY A 217 -3.46 17.98 15.43
C GLY A 217 -2.90 16.66 14.91
N ALA A 218 -3.63 15.54 15.06
CA ALA A 218 -3.24 14.21 14.59
C ALA A 218 -4.38 13.57 13.79
N LEU A 219 -4.04 13.07 12.59
CA LEU A 219 -4.92 12.34 11.70
C LEU A 219 -4.61 10.84 11.80
N GLU A 220 -5.61 10.04 12.20
CA GLU A 220 -5.56 8.59 12.14
C GLU A 220 -6.71 8.09 11.26
N LEU A 221 -6.36 7.40 10.18
CA LEU A 221 -7.29 6.79 9.24
C LEU A 221 -6.93 5.31 9.11
N ALA A 222 -7.88 4.43 9.34
CA ALA A 222 -7.64 2.99 9.25
C ALA A 222 -8.89 2.31 8.72
N PHE A 223 -8.76 1.68 7.55
CA PHE A 223 -9.83 0.99 6.85
C PHE A 223 -9.45 -0.46 6.61
N SER A 224 -10.37 -1.37 6.94
CA SER A 224 -10.34 -2.72 6.41
C SER A 224 -11.45 -2.87 5.39
N LEU A 225 -11.06 -3.13 4.15
CA LEU A 225 -11.99 -3.26 3.05
C LEU A 225 -12.31 -4.74 2.90
N LYS A 226 -13.50 -5.14 3.35
CA LYS A 226 -13.95 -6.52 3.21
C LYS A 226 -14.38 -6.77 1.77
N ALA A 227 -13.99 -7.92 1.23
CA ALA A 227 -14.63 -8.43 0.02
C ALA A 227 -16.13 -8.59 0.28
N PRO A 228 -17.00 -8.30 -0.70
CA PRO A 228 -18.43 -8.53 -0.56
C PRO A 228 -18.66 -9.98 -0.17
N GLU A 229 -19.59 -10.23 0.76
CA GLU A 229 -20.02 -11.60 1.02
C GLU A 229 -20.49 -12.20 -0.31
N PRO A 230 -20.07 -13.44 -0.65
CA PRO A 230 -20.60 -14.10 -1.84
C PRO A 230 -22.13 -14.09 -1.73
N PRO A 231 -22.85 -13.86 -2.85
CA PRO A 231 -24.30 -13.78 -2.82
C PRO A 231 -24.84 -15.02 -2.11
N ARG A 232 -25.56 -14.80 -1.00
CA ARG A 232 -26.15 -15.90 -0.24
C ARG A 232 -27.14 -16.59 -1.18
N LYS A 233 -26.94 -17.89 -1.41
CA LYS A 233 -27.93 -18.71 -2.10
C LYS A 233 -29.24 -18.61 -1.33
N LEU A 234 -30.21 -17.88 -1.89
CA LEU A 234 -31.53 -17.78 -1.31
C LEU A 234 -32.23 -19.11 -1.58
N THR A 235 -32.47 -19.87 -0.52
CA THR A 235 -33.23 -21.11 -0.59
C THR A 235 -34.65 -20.80 -0.15
N ILE A 236 -35.61 -20.88 -1.06
CA ILE A 236 -37.03 -20.75 -0.72
C ILE A 236 -37.52 -22.12 -0.30
N ARG A 237 -37.94 -22.25 0.96
CA ARG A 237 -38.56 -23.47 1.49
C ARG A 237 -40.08 -23.33 1.49
N ILE A 238 -40.76 -24.14 0.68
CA ILE A 238 -42.21 -24.15 0.55
C ILE A 238 -42.77 -25.28 1.42
N HIS A 239 -43.67 -24.93 2.33
CA HIS A 239 -44.40 -25.87 3.20
C HIS A 239 -45.84 -26.09 2.69
N GLY A 240 -46.47 -27.21 3.06
CA GLY A 240 -47.89 -27.48 2.78
C GLY A 240 -48.22 -28.09 1.42
N LEU A 241 -47.21 -28.61 0.70
CA LEU A 241 -47.43 -29.41 -0.51
C LEU A 241 -47.80 -30.85 -0.14
N GLU A 242 -48.70 -31.48 -0.88
CA GLU A 242 -49.11 -32.89 -0.65
C GLU A 242 -47.94 -33.88 -0.79
N THR A 243 -46.88 -33.48 -1.49
CA THR A 243 -45.66 -34.27 -1.68
C THR A 243 -44.57 -34.01 -0.62
N GLY A 244 -44.83 -33.12 0.35
CA GLY A 244 -43.87 -32.73 1.39
C GLY A 244 -43.14 -31.41 1.10
N PRO A 245 -42.32 -30.91 2.05
CA PRO A 245 -41.63 -29.64 1.91
C PRO A 245 -40.64 -29.65 0.75
N ARG A 246 -40.63 -28.57 -0.04
CA ARG A 246 -39.79 -28.43 -1.23
C ARG A 246 -38.88 -27.22 -1.11
N GLU A 247 -37.62 -27.39 -1.44
CA GLU A 247 -36.63 -26.31 -1.47
C GLU A 247 -36.33 -25.94 -2.91
N ILE A 248 -36.34 -24.65 -3.23
CA ILE A 248 -36.01 -24.11 -4.54
C ILE A 248 -34.81 -23.16 -4.35
N GLU A 249 -33.71 -23.45 -5.04
CA GLU A 249 -32.61 -22.50 -5.15
C GLU A 249 -33.07 -21.33 -6.04
N PHE A 250 -33.18 -20.14 -5.43
CA PHE A 250 -33.44 -18.91 -6.16
C PHE A 250 -32.11 -18.43 -6.76
N ARG A 251 -32.04 -18.39 -8.09
CA ARG A 251 -30.89 -17.89 -8.86
C ARG A 251 -31.02 -16.41 -9.14
#